data_AF-A0A536HH15-F1
#
_entry.id   AF-A0A536HH15-F1
#
_cell.length_a   1.000
_cell.length_b   1.000
_cell.length_c   1.000
_cell.angle_alpha   90.00
_cell.angle_beta   90.00
_cell.angle_gamma   90.00
#
_symmetry.space_group_name_H-M   'P 1'
#
loop_
_entity.id
_entity.type
_entity.pdbx_description
1 polymer ?
#
loop_
_entity_poly.entity_id
_entity_poly.type
_entity_poly.pdbx_seq_one_letter_code
_entity_poly.pdbx_strand_id
1 'polypeptide(L)' 'MSGDFEKLRAAVRDFQANADLDFVDPKELSSLVDSLQGTVCTALNLARKRGANLLTGQTPCSWAAQTCGLTPN' A
#
# COMPACT_ATOMS: atom_id res chain seq x y z
N MET A 1 2.23 -14.49 -7.07
CA MET A 1 2.30 -13.07 -6.68
C MET A 1 1.08 -12.24 -7.13
N SER A 2 0.40 -12.56 -8.25
CA SER A 2 -0.84 -11.86 -8.63
C SER A 2 -2.04 -12.20 -7.74
N GLY A 3 -2.17 -13.45 -7.30
CA GLY A 3 -3.36 -13.92 -6.56
C GLY A 3 -3.61 -13.23 -5.21
N ASP A 4 -2.56 -12.83 -4.48
CA ASP A 4 -2.72 -12.20 -3.16
C ASP A 4 -3.22 -10.75 -3.28
N PHE A 5 -2.75 -10.02 -4.30
CA PHE A 5 -3.26 -8.69 -4.62
C PHE A 5 -4.70 -8.75 -5.14
N GLU A 6 -5.06 -9.74 -5.94
CA GLU A 6 -6.45 -9.91 -6.38
C GLU A 6 -7.40 -10.20 -5.20
N LYS A 7 -6.99 -11.06 -4.26
CA LYS A 7 -7.77 -11.32 -3.04
C LYS A 7 -7.92 -10.06 -2.18
N LEU A 8 -6.84 -9.30 -1.98
CA LEU A 8 -6.91 -8.06 -1.21
C LEU A 8 -7.80 -7.01 -1.89
N ARG A 9 -7.70 -6.86 -3.22
CA ARG A 9 -8.58 -5.97 -3.99
C ARG A 9 -10.04 -6.40 -3.88
N ALA A 10 -10.32 -7.70 -3.94
CA ALA A 10 -11.67 -8.22 -3.78
C ALA A 10 -12.21 -7.91 -2.37
N ALA A 11 -11.43 -8.16 -1.32
CA ALA A 11 -11.82 -7.86 0.07
C ALA A 11 -12.08 -6.36 0.30
N VAL A 12 -11.22 -5.48 -0.24
CA VAL A 12 -11.42 -4.03 -0.15
C VAL A 12 -12.69 -3.60 -0.88
N ARG A 13 -12.93 -4.12 -2.10
CA ARG A 13 -14.15 -3.82 -2.86
C ARG A 13 -15.41 -4.30 -2.17
N ASP A 14 -15.37 -5.51 -1.60
CA ASP A 14 -16.48 -6.09 -0.85
C ASP A 14 -16.81 -5.24 0.39
N PHE A 15 -15.81 -4.87 1.18
CA PHE A 15 -15.98 -3.97 2.32
C PHE A 15 -16.56 -2.61 1.89
N GLN A 16 -16.03 -1.98 0.85
CA GLN A 16 -16.52 -0.69 0.36
C GLN A 16 -17.95 -0.73 -0.18
N ALA A 17 -18.37 -1.86 -0.74
CA ALA A 17 -19.70 -2.02 -1.32
C ALA A 17 -20.76 -2.40 -0.27
N ASN A 18 -20.38 -3.18 0.74
CA ASN A 18 -21.32 -3.87 1.62
C ASN A 18 -21.24 -3.44 3.10
N ALA A 19 -20.17 -2.76 3.54
CA ALA A 19 -20.07 -2.33 4.93
C ALA A 19 -21.05 -1.19 5.22
N ASP A 20 -21.81 -1.34 6.30
CA ASP A 20 -22.63 -0.28 6.84
C ASP A 20 -21.74 0.70 7.62
N LEU A 21 -21.37 1.81 6.98
CA LEU A 21 -20.41 2.77 7.52
C LEU A 21 -20.91 3.47 8.81
N ASP A 22 -22.22 3.43 9.10
CA ASP A 22 -22.77 3.96 10.35
C ASP A 22 -22.39 3.08 11.57
N PHE A 23 -21.98 1.83 11.33
CA PHE A 23 -21.61 0.85 12.36
C PHE A 23 -20.16 0.36 12.27
N VAL A 24 -19.37 0.87 11.32
CA VAL A 24 -17.93 0.57 11.26
C VAL A 24 -17.21 1.33 12.38
N ASP A 25 -16.45 0.62 13.23
CA ASP A 25 -15.53 1.28 14.17
C ASP A 25 -14.37 1.93 13.40
N PRO A 26 -14.25 3.28 13.40
CA PRO A 26 -13.16 3.96 12.70
C PRO A 26 -11.78 3.56 13.22
N LYS A 27 -11.66 3.16 14.49
CA LYS A 27 -10.39 2.72 15.09
C LYS A 27 -9.93 1.40 14.50
N GLU A 28 -10.84 0.45 14.33
CA GLU A 28 -10.52 -0.85 13.72
C GLU A 28 -10.13 -0.68 12.25
N LEU A 29 -10.88 0.11 11.49
CA LEU A 29 -10.56 0.39 10.09
C LEU A 29 -9.21 1.09 9.97
N SER A 30 -8.92 2.09 10.82
CA SER A 30 -7.62 2.77 10.84
C SER A 30 -6.48 1.78 11.13
N SER A 31 -6.65 0.90 12.11
CA SER A 31 -5.62 -0.09 12.45
C SER A 31 -5.32 -1.06 11.31
N LEU A 32 -6.32 -1.44 10.51
CA LEU A 32 -6.13 -2.27 9.32
C LEU A 32 -5.34 -1.52 8.24
N VAL A 33 -5.69 -0.24 7.99
CA VAL A 33 -4.98 0.62 7.04
C VAL A 33 -3.52 0.81 7.46
N ASP A 34 -3.26 1.08 8.74
CA ASP A 34 -1.90 1.24 9.27
C ASP A 34 -1.05 -0.03 9.11
N SER A 35 -1.65 -1.20 9.32
CA SER A 35 -0.98 -2.49 9.11
C SER A 35 -0.61 -2.72 7.64
N LEU A 36 -1.51 -2.37 6.71
CA LEU A 36 -1.23 -2.39 5.27
C LEU A 36 -0.13 -1.39 4.89
N GLN A 37 -0.14 -0.20 5.49
CA GLN A 37 0.92 0.79 5.29
C GLN A 37 2.29 0.28 5.78
N GLY A 38 2.34 -0.44 6.90
CA GLY A 38 3.55 -1.14 7.35
C GLY A 38 4.05 -2.19 6.35
N THR A 39 3.12 -2.89 5.68
CA THR A 39 3.45 -3.84 4.60
C THR A 39 4.04 -3.14 3.38
N VAL A 40 3.49 -1.98 2.99
CA VAL A 40 4.06 -1.13 1.92
C VAL A 40 5.49 -0.71 2.25
N CYS A 41 5.74 -0.19 3.46
CA CYS A 41 7.07 0.20 3.91
C CYS A 41 8.07 -0.96 3.84
N THR A 42 7.64 -2.16 4.23
CA THR A 42 8.45 -3.38 4.14
C THR A 42 8.78 -3.73 2.69
N ALA A 43 7.79 -3.72 1.79
CA ALA A 43 7.97 -3.98 0.37
C ALA A 43 8.93 -2.98 -0.29
N LEU A 44 8.78 -1.68 0.00
CA LEU A 44 9.67 -0.62 -0.48
C LEU A 44 11.11 -0.84 0.01
N ASN A 45 11.32 -1.17 1.29
CA ASN A 45 12.64 -1.44 1.81
C ASN A 45 13.30 -2.66 1.15
N LEU A 46 12.55 -3.73 0.89
CA LEU A 46 13.05 -4.91 0.19
C LEU A 46 13.42 -4.59 -1.26
N ALA A 47 12.59 -3.83 -1.97
CA ALA A 47 12.88 -3.39 -3.33
C ALA A 47 14.10 -2.45 -3.40
N ARG A 48 14.23 -1.51 -2.45
CA ARG A 48 15.42 -0.67 -2.28
C ARG A 48 16.68 -1.52 -2.05
N LYS A 49 16.62 -2.53 -1.18
CA LYS A 49 17.75 -3.47 -0.95
C LYS A 49 18.18 -4.21 -2.22
N ARG A 50 17.26 -4.42 -3.16
CA ARG A 50 17.54 -5.02 -4.48
C ARG A 50 18.00 -3.99 -5.53
N GLY A 51 18.11 -2.71 -5.16
CA GLY A 51 18.56 -1.64 -6.06
C GLY A 51 17.47 -1.06 -6.95
N ALA A 52 16.18 -1.26 -6.65
CA ALA A 52 15.08 -0.76 -7.49
C ALA A 52 15.15 0.74 -7.77
N ASN A 53 15.49 1.55 -6.76
CA ASN A 53 15.69 3.00 -6.93
C ASN A 53 16.92 3.34 -7.77
N LEU A 54 17.95 2.49 -7.76
CA LEU A 54 19.18 2.70 -8.56
C LEU A 54 18.91 2.47 -10.04
N LEU A 55 18.05 1.49 -10.37
CA LEU A 55 17.63 1.22 -11.75
C LEU A 55 16.89 2.40 -12.39
N THR A 56 16.23 3.24 -11.58
CA THR A 56 15.55 4.46 -12.03
C THR A 56 16.42 5.72 -11.90
N GLY A 57 17.68 5.59 -11.45
CA GLY A 57 18.58 6.73 -11.23
C GLY A 57 18.15 7.65 -10.07
N GLN A 58 17.28 7.18 -9.18
CA GLN A 58 16.67 7.98 -8.13
C GLN A 58 17.30 7.72 -6.76
N THR A 59 17.22 8.75 -5.91
CA THR A 59 17.42 8.55 -4.48
C THR A 59 16.31 7.65 -3.92
N PRO A 60 16.55 6.88 -2.84
CA PRO A 60 15.53 6.02 -2.25
C PRO A 60 14.22 6.77 -1.92
N CYS A 61 14.30 8.00 -1.42
CA CYS A 61 13.13 8.79 -1.06
C CYS A 61 12.35 9.26 -2.29
N SER A 62 13.03 9.76 -3.32
CA SER A 62 12.38 10.19 -4.57
C SER A 62 11.70 9.02 -5.27
N TRP A 63 12.36 7.86 -5.30
CA TRP A 63 11.81 6.63 -5.86
C TRP A 63 10.56 6.15 -5.10
N ALA A 64 10.61 6.11 -3.77
CA ALA A 64 9.46 5.71 -2.96
C ALA A 64 8.27 6.67 -3.14
N ALA A 65 8.53 7.99 -3.17
CA ALA A 65 7.50 8.99 -3.38
C ALA A 65 6.81 8.84 -4.74
N GLN A 66 7.58 8.66 -5.82
CA GLN A 66 7.01 8.41 -7.14
C GLN A 66 6.26 7.06 -7.21
N THR A 67 6.85 5.99 -6.67
CA THR A 67 6.26 4.64 -6.69
C THR A 67 4.92 4.58 -5.96
N CYS A 68 4.78 5.35 -4.87
CA CYS A 68 3.54 5.44 -4.09
C CYS A 68 2.62 6.58 -4.51
N GLY A 69 2.92 7.31 -5.60
CA GLY A 69 2.08 8.41 -6.08
C GLY A 69 1.98 9.60 -5.11
N LEU A 70 2.98 9.81 -4.26
CA LEU A 70 3.05 10.93 -3.30
C LEU A 70 3.49 12.24 -3.95
N THR A 71 4.03 12.16 -5.16
CA THR A 71 4.38 13.31 -6.00
C THR A 71 3.53 13.29 -7.27
N PRO A 72 3.08 14.45 -7.79
CA PRO A 72 2.43 14.54 -9.09
C PRO A 72 3.32 13.93 -10.19
N ASN A 73 2.69 13.34 -11.20
CA ASN A 73 3.37 12.87 -12.42
C ASN A 73 3.78 14.04 -13.30
#